data_AF-A0A962ZQF8-F1
#
_entry.id   AF-A0A962ZQF8-F1
#
_cell.length_a   1.000
_cell.length_b   1.000
_cell.length_c   1.000
_cell.angle_alpha   90.00
_cell.angle_beta   90.00
_cell.angle_gamma   90.00
#
_symmetry.space_group_name_H-M   'P 1'
#
loop_
_entity.id
_entity.type
_entity.pdbx_description
1 polymer ?
#
loop_
_entity_poly.entity_id
_entity_poly.type
_entity_poly.pdbx_seq_one_letter_code
_entity_poly.pdbx_strand_id
1 'polypeptide(L)' 'VVANRVRENTLIFEELDEHLTTARVPYITSLREAQNYVRAYTRGLGIHELPEYLAWPDWEQWDPLVKWLKSVRSQP' A
#
# COMPACT_ATOMS: atom_id res chain seq x y z
N VAL A 1 -5.12 3.81 9.25
CA VAL A 1 -3.93 4.49 8.68
C VAL A 1 -3.45 3.68 7.47
N VAL A 2 -2.87 4.32 6.46
CA VAL A 2 -2.18 3.63 5.34
C VAL A 2 -0.71 4.00 5.39
N ALA A 3 0.19 3.02 5.43
CA ALA A 3 1.62 3.27 5.39
C ALA A 3 2.04 3.47 3.92
N ASN A 4 2.55 4.65 3.57
CA ASN A 4 2.90 4.99 2.18
C ASN A 4 4.41 5.12 2.01
N ARG A 5 4.92 4.75 0.82
CA ARG A 5 6.34 4.73 0.45
C ARG A 5 7.20 3.89 1.39
N VAL A 6 6.71 2.70 1.69
CA VAL A 6 7.43 1.74 2.51
C VAL A 6 8.57 1.08 1.70
N ARG A 7 9.75 0.91 2.31
CA ARG A 7 10.81 0.04 1.77
C ARG A 7 10.85 -1.24 2.61
N GLU A 8 10.27 -2.31 2.09
CA GLU A 8 10.11 -3.59 2.81
C GLU A 8 11.44 -4.23 3.23
N ASN A 9 12.54 -3.96 2.50
CA ASN A 9 13.87 -4.52 2.80
C ASN A 9 14.73 -3.63 3.71
N THR A 10 14.11 -2.83 4.59
CA THR A 10 14.86 -1.98 5.52
C THR A 10 14.48 -2.31 6.96
N LEU A 11 15.49 -2.42 7.84
CA LEU A 11 15.32 -2.59 9.30
C LEU A 11 14.34 -1.56 9.89
N ILE A 12 14.26 -0.38 9.28
CA ILE A 12 13.36 0.72 9.65
C ILE A 12 11.87 0.34 9.45
N PHE A 13 11.54 -0.51 8.47
CA PHE A 13 10.17 -0.96 8.27
C PHE A 13 9.75 -1.97 9.34
N GLU A 14 10.64 -2.89 9.73
CA GLU A 14 10.42 -3.82 10.84
C GLU A 14 10.23 -3.07 12.16
N GLU A 15 11.08 -2.08 12.45
CA GLU A 15 10.93 -1.21 13.63
C GLU A 15 9.61 -0.42 13.63
N LEU A 16 9.18 0.08 12.46
CA LEU A 16 7.90 0.76 12.32
C LEU A 16 6.72 -0.19 12.54
N ASP A 17 6.79 -1.40 12.01
CA ASP A 17 5.76 -2.42 12.17
C ASP A 17 5.62 -2.85 13.64
N GLU A 18 6.75 -3.09 14.34
CA GLU A 18 6.78 -3.40 15.76
C GLU A 18 6.24 -2.24 16.62
N HIS A 19 6.63 -1.00 16.31
CA HIS A 19 6.16 0.17 17.04
C HIS A 19 4.65 0.41 16.87
N LEU A 20 4.14 0.33 15.64
CA LEU A 20 2.71 0.52 15.35
C LEU A 20 1.84 -0.61 15.90
N THR A 21 2.37 -1.84 15.89
CA THR A 21 1.74 -3.00 16.54
C THR A 21 1.64 -2.79 18.05
N THR A 22 2.70 -2.29 18.68
CA THR A 22 2.75 -1.98 20.11
C THR A 22 1.79 -0.84 20.48
N ALA A 23 1.69 0.19 19.62
CA ALA A 23 0.78 1.31 19.79
C ALA A 23 -0.71 0.95 19.58
N ARG A 24 -1.03 -0.29 19.17
CA ARG A 24 -2.39 -0.76 18.80
C ARG A 24 -3.06 0.11 17.73
N VAL A 25 -2.28 0.68 16.82
CA VAL A 25 -2.79 1.42 15.67
C VAL A 25 -2.53 0.59 14.42
N PRO A 26 -3.33 -0.46 14.14
CA PRO A 26 -3.14 -1.27 12.95
C PRO A 26 -3.37 -0.39 11.70
N TYR A 27 -2.42 -0.42 10.77
CA TYR A 27 -2.60 0.16 9.45
C TYR A 27 -3.37 -0.83 8.56
N ILE A 28 -4.18 -0.30 7.62
CA ILE A 28 -5.05 -1.10 6.76
C ILE A 28 -4.22 -1.82 5.69
N THR A 29 -3.21 -1.13 5.15
CA THR A 29 -2.23 -1.68 4.22
C THR A 29 -0.95 -0.84 4.20
N SER A 30 0.12 -1.40 3.65
CA SER A 30 1.35 -0.71 3.28
C SER A 30 1.50 -0.65 1.76
N LEU A 31 1.87 0.52 1.23
CA LEU A 31 2.18 0.73 -0.19
C LEU A 31 3.68 0.97 -0.31
N ARG A 32 4.36 0.09 -1.05
CA ARG A 32 5.80 0.16 -1.24
C ARG A 32 6.22 1.33 -2.11
N GLU A 33 7.46 1.76 -1.96
CA GLU A 33 8.09 2.67 -2.90
C GLU A 33 8.41 1.94 -4.22
N ALA A 34 7.46 1.93 -5.16
CA ALA A 34 7.64 1.35 -6.49
C ALA A 34 7.77 2.41 -7.58
N GLN A 35 8.69 2.17 -8.53
CA GLN A 35 8.83 2.97 -9.76
C GLN A 35 7.55 2.97 -10.60
N ASN A 36 6.69 1.96 -10.43
CA ASN A 36 5.40 1.86 -11.11
C ASN A 36 4.48 3.05 -10.83
N TYR A 37 4.47 3.60 -9.61
CA TYR A 37 3.68 4.80 -9.30
C TYR A 37 4.16 6.03 -10.06
N VAL A 38 5.48 6.20 -10.19
CA VAL A 38 6.07 7.28 -10.99
C VAL A 38 5.75 7.08 -12.47
N ARG A 39 5.89 5.85 -12.99
CA ARG A 39 5.57 5.52 -14.38
C ARG A 39 4.10 5.74 -14.72
N ALA A 40 3.19 5.33 -13.84
CA ALA A 40 1.75 5.53 -14.00
C ALA A 40 1.43 7.02 -14.05
N TYR A 41 1.94 7.79 -13.09
CA TYR A 41 1.76 9.25 -13.02
C TYR A 41 2.23 9.96 -14.30
N THR A 42 3.44 9.65 -14.79
CA THR A 42 3.99 10.28 -16.01
C THR A 42 3.14 10.00 -17.25
N ARG A 43 2.34 8.93 -17.25
CA ARG A 43 1.44 8.55 -18.35
C ARG A 43 0.00 9.01 -18.13
N GLY A 44 -0.31 9.68 -17.01
CA GLY A 44 -1.68 10.02 -16.62
C GLY A 44 -2.53 8.81 -16.26
N LEU A 45 -1.90 7.70 -15.87
CA LEU A 45 -2.54 6.45 -15.50
C LEU A 45 -2.51 6.24 -13.98
N GLY A 46 -3.48 5.50 -13.48
CA GLY A 46 -3.48 4.88 -12.16
C GLY A 46 -2.69 3.57 -12.14
N ILE A 47 -2.34 3.10 -10.94
CA ILE A 47 -1.59 1.85 -10.74
C ILE A 47 -2.34 0.61 -11.28
N HIS A 48 -3.68 0.63 -11.22
CA HIS A 48 -4.56 -0.44 -11.75
C HIS A 48 -4.70 -0.42 -13.27
N GLU A 49 -4.25 0.65 -13.93
CA GLU A 49 -4.30 0.78 -15.39
C GLU A 49 -2.97 0.37 -16.04
N LEU A 50 -1.95 0.04 -15.24
CA LEU A 50 -0.72 -0.56 -15.73
C LEU A 50 -0.93 -2.06 -16.04
N PRO A 51 -0.20 -2.64 -17.01
CA PRO A 51 -0.24 -4.07 -17.25
C PRO A 51 0.12 -4.89 -16.00
N GLU A 52 -0.60 -6.01 -15.80
CA GLU A 52 -0.44 -6.90 -14.64
C GLU A 52 1.02 -7.36 -14.44
N TYR A 53 1.71 -7.76 -15.52
CA TYR A 53 3.11 -8.20 -15.44
C TYR A 53 4.07 -7.12 -14.88
N LEU A 54 3.68 -5.84 -14.90
CA LEU A 54 4.43 -4.74 -14.30
C LEU A 54 3.99 -4.45 -12.86
N ALA A 55 2.68 -4.51 -12.58
CA ALA A 55 2.08 -3.93 -11.38
C ALA A 55 1.42 -4.93 -10.43
N TRP A 56 1.46 -6.24 -10.71
CA TRP A 56 0.84 -7.27 -9.86
C TRP A 56 1.21 -7.18 -8.37
N PRO A 57 2.47 -6.92 -7.95
CA PRO A 57 2.78 -6.85 -6.52
C PRO A 57 2.18 -5.58 -5.90
N ASP A 58 2.08 -4.51 -6.68
CA ASP A 58 1.46 -3.28 -6.22
C ASP A 58 -0.04 -3.53 -6.04
N TRP A 59 -0.70 -4.23 -6.97
CA TRP A 59 -2.13 -4.57 -6.86
C TRP A 59 -2.44 -5.39 -5.60
N GLU A 60 -1.61 -6.36 -5.26
CA GLU A 60 -1.76 -7.14 -4.01
C GLU A 60 -1.69 -6.26 -2.76
N GLN A 61 -0.92 -5.18 -2.76
CA GLN A 61 -0.86 -4.23 -1.66
C GLN A 61 -2.10 -3.33 -1.56
N TRP A 62 -2.80 -3.10 -2.67
CA TRP A 62 -4.07 -2.36 -2.67
C TRP A 62 -5.25 -3.20 -2.17
N ASP A 63 -5.15 -4.52 -2.27
CA ASP A 63 -6.21 -5.47 -1.97
C ASP A 63 -6.82 -5.30 -0.55
N PRO A 64 -6.02 -5.17 0.54
CA PRO A 64 -6.57 -4.94 1.88
C PRO A 64 -7.31 -3.61 2.00
N LEU A 65 -6.83 -2.55 1.33
CA LEU A 65 -7.46 -1.24 1.34
C LEU A 65 -8.80 -1.25 0.60
N VAL A 66 -8.84 -1.87 -0.58
CA VAL A 66 -10.07 -2.04 -1.36
C VAL A 66 -11.09 -2.89 -0.60
N LYS A 67 -10.64 -3.96 0.07
CA LYS A 67 -11.50 -4.78 0.94
C LYS A 67 -12.06 -3.96 2.10
N TRP A 68 -11.26 -3.12 2.75
CA TRP A 68 -11.71 -2.25 3.82
C TRP A 68 -12.73 -1.21 3.33
N LEU A 69 -12.48 -0.55 2.19
CA LEU A 69 -13.39 0.42 1.56
C LEU A 69 -14.74 -0.20 1.17
N LYS A 70 -14.78 -1.50 0.89
CA LYS A 70 -16.03 -2.23 0.60
C LYS A 70 -16.76 -2.69 1.87
N SER A 71 -16.13 -2.57 3.04
CA SER A 71 -16.69 -3.02 4.31
C SER A 71 -17.48 -1.92 5.02
N VAL A 72 -18.37 -2.33 5.93
CA VAL A 72 -19.10 -1.42 6.84
C VAL A 72 -18.19 -0.53 7.69
N ARG A 73 -16.92 -0.94 7.90
CA ARG A 73 -15.94 -0.17 8.69
C ARG A 73 -15.48 1.11 7.99
N SER A 74 -15.80 1.28 6.71
CA SER A 74 -15.45 2.47 5.92
C SER A 74 -16.58 3.49 5.81
N GLN A 75 -17.78 3.14 6.27
CA GLN A 75 -18.95 4.02 6.23
C GLN A 75 -18.92 4.99 7.42
N PRO A 76 -19.29 6.27 7.22
CA PRO A 76 -19.24 7.31 8.26
C PRO A 76 -20.31 7.15 9.35
#